data_AF-A0A9Q8QP30-F1
#
_entry.id   AF-A0A9Q8QP30-F1
#
_cell.length_a   1.000
_cell.length_b   1.000
_cell.length_c   1.000
_cell.angle_alpha   90.00
_cell.angle_beta   90.00
_cell.angle_gamma   90.00
#
_symmetry.space_group_name_H-M   'P 1'
#
loop_
_entity.id
_entity.type
_entity.pdbx_description
1 polymer ?
#
loop_
_entity_poly.entity_id
_entity_poly.type
_entity_poly.pdbx_seq_one_letter_code
_entity_poly.pdbx_strand_id
1 'polypeptide(L)'
;MPWELSRRRISRAVNSKFIFGRIPLLHTIIFFIEMALVARLTARFNSYYEERPLMTMMVTNAILGGIADTVAQTITSIRERAVRKPGGVTKDDRFAIEIHELDSKNPFNDRDLIPDSKIGLPPPFDFERLTRFMAYGFCIAPLQFKWFRFLERAFPMTKTSAFGPAMKRVVFDQLIYAPFGVGLFFVAMTVAEGGGRRAVSHKLRDMYVPTLKANYMVWPAVQIVNFRLMPVQFQLVRTP
;
A
#
# COMPACT_ATOMS: atom_id res chain seq x y z
N MET A 1 23.25 -25.00 12.32
CA MET A 1 24.09 -23.78 12.27
C MET A 1 24.69 -23.42 10.90
N PRO A 2 25.10 -24.35 9.99
CA PRO A 2 25.65 -23.97 8.67
C PRO A 2 24.63 -23.35 7.70
N TRP A 3 23.39 -23.86 7.74
CA TRP A 3 22.28 -23.41 6.88
C TRP A 3 21.89 -21.94 7.10
N GLU A 4 21.85 -21.49 8.35
CA GLU A 4 21.51 -20.10 8.69
C GLU A 4 22.56 -19.11 8.22
N LEU A 5 23.84 -19.47 8.32
CA LEU A 5 24.94 -18.65 7.82
C LEU A 5 24.89 -18.53 6.29
N SER A 6 24.63 -19.64 5.59
CA SER A 6 24.48 -19.64 4.13
C SER A 6 23.27 -18.82 3.69
N ARG A 7 22.12 -18.97 4.35
CA ARG A 7 20.90 -18.17 4.09
C ARG A 7 21.13 -16.68 4.32
N ARG A 8 21.82 -16.30 5.40
CA ARG A 8 22.20 -14.90 5.69
C ARG A 8 23.15 -14.34 4.63
N ARG A 9 24.11 -15.13 4.16
CA ARG A 9 25.07 -14.70 3.13
C ARG A 9 24.38 -14.52 1.77
N ILE A 10 23.50 -15.44 1.37
CA ILE A 10 22.70 -15.33 0.14
C ILE A 10 21.74 -14.15 0.23
N SER A 11 21.02 -13.99 1.34
CA SER A 11 20.13 -12.85 1.56
C SER A 11 20.86 -11.52 1.46
N ARG A 12 22.07 -11.40 2.06
CA ARG A 12 22.92 -10.21 1.91
C ARG A 12 23.39 -10.00 0.47
N ALA A 13 23.79 -11.07 -0.23
CA ALA A 13 24.24 -10.99 -1.63
C ALA A 13 23.11 -10.56 -2.58
N VAL A 14 21.87 -10.95 -2.30
CA VAL A 14 20.70 -10.58 -3.11
C VAL A 14 20.23 -9.17 -2.77
N ASN A 15 20.23 -8.77 -1.50
CA ASN A 15 19.85 -7.42 -1.05
C ASN A 15 20.90 -6.33 -1.38
N SER A 16 22.15 -6.70 -1.65
CA SER A 16 23.22 -5.75 -2.00
C SER A 16 23.26 -5.38 -3.49
N LYS A 17 22.49 -6.06 -4.35
CA LYS A 17 22.44 -5.77 -5.77
C LYS A 17 21.42 -4.67 -6.08
N PHE A 18 21.86 -3.68 -6.84
CA PHE A 18 21.02 -2.58 -7.28
C PHE A 18 21.12 -2.37 -8.78
N ILE A 19 19.98 -2.10 -9.39
CA ILE A 19 19.85 -1.73 -10.80
C ILE A 19 20.18 -0.24 -10.92
N PHE A 20 21.09 0.11 -11.84
CA PHE A 20 21.58 1.48 -12.07
C PHE A 20 22.09 2.19 -10.80
N GLY A 21 22.55 1.43 -9.80
CA GLY A 21 23.01 1.99 -8.54
C GLY A 21 21.93 2.70 -7.71
N ARG A 22 20.64 2.54 -8.03
CA ARG A 22 19.53 3.25 -7.36
C ARG A 22 18.44 2.33 -6.85
N ILE A 23 17.98 1.37 -7.67
CA ILE A 23 16.78 0.56 -7.35
C ILE A 23 17.22 -0.82 -6.84
N PRO A 24 16.72 -1.31 -5.68
CA PRO A 24 17.07 -2.63 -5.17
C PRO A 24 16.58 -3.74 -6.10
N LEU A 25 17.48 -4.61 -6.58
CA LEU A 25 17.15 -5.65 -7.56
C LEU A 25 16.09 -6.62 -7.03
N LEU A 26 16.19 -7.04 -5.77
CA LEU A 26 15.24 -7.97 -5.17
C LEU A 26 13.82 -7.40 -5.16
N HIS A 27 13.69 -6.13 -4.77
CA HIS A 27 12.39 -5.46 -4.71
C HIS A 27 11.77 -5.37 -6.11
N THR A 28 12.59 -5.08 -7.14
CA THR A 28 12.14 -5.05 -8.53
C THR A 28 11.67 -6.42 -9.01
N ILE A 29 12.40 -7.50 -8.68
CA ILE A 29 12.00 -8.88 -9.04
C ILE A 29 10.66 -9.23 -8.39
N ILE A 30 10.51 -8.97 -7.09
CA ILE A 30 9.26 -9.24 -6.36
C ILE A 30 8.11 -8.45 -6.97
N PHE A 31 8.31 -7.16 -7.23
CA PHE A 31 7.30 -6.31 -7.87
C PHE A 31 6.87 -6.86 -9.24
N PHE A 32 7.79 -7.31 -10.09
CA PHE A 32 7.43 -7.92 -11.37
C PHE A 32 6.66 -9.23 -11.23
N ILE A 33 6.98 -10.06 -10.23
CA ILE A 33 6.22 -11.27 -9.92
C ILE A 33 4.78 -10.89 -9.51
N GLU A 34 4.63 -9.92 -8.62
CA GLU A 34 3.32 -9.42 -8.19
C GLU A 34 2.51 -8.85 -9.36
N MET A 35 3.15 -8.08 -10.24
CA MET A 35 2.51 -7.54 -11.45
C MET A 35 2.08 -8.65 -12.42
N ALA A 36 2.86 -9.72 -12.56
CA ALA A 36 2.46 -10.88 -13.35
C ALA A 36 1.25 -11.61 -12.74
N LEU A 37 1.18 -11.73 -11.42
CA LEU A 37 0.01 -12.27 -10.71
C LEU A 37 -1.23 -11.39 -10.92
N VAL A 38 -1.09 -10.06 -10.80
CA VAL A 38 -2.17 -9.11 -11.08
C VAL A 38 -2.64 -9.21 -12.52
N ALA A 39 -1.73 -9.28 -13.48
CA ALA A 39 -2.08 -9.38 -14.90
C ALA A 39 -2.89 -10.66 -15.18
N ARG A 40 -2.48 -11.80 -14.61
CA ARG A 40 -3.21 -13.07 -14.71
C ARG A 40 -4.59 -13.00 -14.06
N LEU A 41 -4.68 -12.42 -12.86
CA LEU A 41 -5.94 -12.24 -12.16
C LEU A 41 -6.88 -11.33 -12.95
N THR A 42 -6.39 -10.20 -13.45
CA THR A 42 -7.15 -9.22 -14.22
C THR A 42 -7.71 -9.83 -15.50
N ALA A 43 -6.90 -10.61 -16.22
CA ALA A 43 -7.33 -11.28 -17.46
C ALA A 43 -8.51 -12.25 -17.28
N ARG A 44 -8.74 -12.76 -16.07
CA ARG A 44 -9.83 -13.69 -15.74
C ARG A 44 -10.76 -13.15 -14.65
N PHE A 45 -10.65 -11.86 -14.32
CA PHE A 45 -11.31 -11.28 -13.16
C PHE A 45 -12.82 -11.42 -13.22
N ASN A 46 -13.43 -11.08 -14.36
CA ASN A 46 -14.89 -11.14 -14.52
C ASN A 46 -15.42 -12.56 -14.31
N SER A 47 -14.80 -13.57 -14.92
CA SER A 47 -15.20 -14.97 -14.76
C SER A 47 -15.09 -15.44 -13.31
N TYR A 48 -13.98 -15.14 -12.63
CA TYR A 48 -13.81 -15.51 -11.22
C TYR A 48 -14.75 -14.73 -10.30
N TYR A 49 -15.04 -13.47 -10.62
CA TYR A 49 -15.94 -12.65 -9.82
C TYR A 49 -17.40 -13.11 -9.95
N GLU A 50 -17.84 -13.54 -11.13
CA GLU A 50 -19.18 -14.09 -11.35
C GLU A 50 -19.37 -15.42 -10.61
N GLU A 51 -18.38 -16.31 -10.64
CA GLU A 51 -18.46 -17.61 -9.95
C GLU A 51 -18.34 -17.49 -8.43
N ARG A 52 -17.34 -16.73 -7.95
CA ARG A 52 -16.97 -16.64 -6.53
C ARG A 52 -16.54 -15.23 -6.15
N PRO A 53 -17.48 -14.27 -6.06
CA PRO A 53 -17.15 -12.84 -5.88
C PRO A 53 -16.36 -12.56 -4.61
N LEU A 54 -16.71 -13.21 -3.49
CA LEU A 54 -16.03 -13.02 -2.22
C LEU A 54 -14.57 -13.48 -2.27
N MET A 55 -14.31 -14.69 -2.76
CA MET A 55 -12.96 -15.26 -2.85
C MET A 55 -12.07 -14.45 -3.79
N THR A 56 -12.63 -14.05 -4.94
CA THR A 56 -11.94 -13.19 -5.90
C THR A 56 -11.53 -11.87 -5.26
N MET A 57 -12.42 -11.26 -4.47
CA MET A 57 -12.12 -10.02 -3.77
C MET A 57 -11.06 -10.21 -2.68
N MET A 58 -11.07 -11.33 -1.95
CA MET A 58 -10.07 -11.66 -0.94
C MET A 58 -8.67 -11.83 -1.56
N VAL A 59 -8.56 -12.59 -2.64
CA VAL A 59 -7.28 -12.79 -3.36
C VAL A 59 -6.79 -11.47 -3.98
N THR A 60 -7.70 -10.68 -4.56
CA THR A 60 -7.37 -9.37 -5.13
C THR A 60 -6.80 -8.44 -4.07
N ASN A 61 -7.46 -8.32 -2.92
CA ASN A 61 -6.98 -7.46 -1.82
C ASN A 61 -5.64 -7.95 -1.24
N ALA A 62 -5.42 -9.27 -1.17
CA ALA A 62 -4.14 -9.81 -0.74
C ALA A 62 -3.00 -9.38 -1.66
N ILE A 63 -3.18 -9.50 -2.98
CA ILE A 63 -2.16 -9.12 -3.97
C ILE A 63 -1.94 -7.61 -3.98
N LEU A 64 -3.00 -6.80 -3.90
CA LEU A 64 -2.89 -5.33 -3.82
C LEU A 64 -2.15 -4.90 -2.54
N GLY A 65 -2.45 -5.55 -1.41
CA GLY A 65 -1.72 -5.32 -0.16
C GLY A 65 -0.24 -5.65 -0.28
N GLY A 66 0.10 -6.74 -0.97
CA GLY A 66 1.49 -7.12 -1.27
C GLY A 66 2.22 -6.05 -2.08
N ILE A 67 1.62 -5.61 -3.18
CA ILE A 67 2.18 -4.55 -4.05
C ILE A 67 2.39 -3.25 -3.28
N ALA A 68 1.39 -2.83 -2.49
CA ALA A 68 1.49 -1.62 -1.68
C ALA A 68 2.69 -1.69 -0.72
N ASP A 69 2.90 -2.84 -0.09
CA ASP A 69 4.02 -3.04 0.82
C ASP A 69 5.37 -3.11 0.08
N THR A 70 5.45 -3.85 -1.03
CA THR A 70 6.65 -3.92 -1.88
C THR A 70 7.08 -2.54 -2.35
N VAL A 71 6.13 -1.69 -2.78
CA VAL A 71 6.39 -0.30 -3.15
C VAL A 71 6.88 0.51 -1.94
N ALA A 72 6.24 0.38 -0.78
CA ALA A 72 6.67 1.08 0.44
C ALA A 72 8.08 0.68 0.86
N GLN A 73 8.41 -0.62 0.87
CA GLN A 73 9.76 -1.11 1.17
C GLN A 73 10.79 -0.61 0.16
N THR A 74 10.42 -0.53 -1.12
CA THR A 74 11.29 0.01 -2.19
C THR A 74 11.60 1.48 -1.96
N ILE A 75 10.58 2.29 -1.64
CA ILE A 75 10.75 3.71 -1.33
C ILE A 75 11.67 3.87 -0.11
N THR A 76 11.45 3.11 0.96
CA THR A 76 12.31 3.14 2.15
C THR A 76 13.76 2.79 1.81
N SER A 77 13.98 1.72 1.04
CA SER A 77 15.33 1.29 0.63
C SER A 77 16.05 2.33 -0.23
N ILE A 78 15.32 2.96 -1.17
CA ILE A 78 15.87 4.04 -2.02
C ILE A 78 16.21 5.26 -1.16
N ARG A 79 15.31 5.66 -0.25
CA ARG A 79 15.51 6.81 0.65
C ARG A 79 16.69 6.61 1.58
N GLU A 80 16.78 5.48 2.27
CA GLU A 80 17.88 5.19 3.19
C GLU A 80 19.23 5.16 2.46
N ARG A 81 19.26 4.64 1.23
CA ARG A 81 20.48 4.63 0.43
C ARG A 81 20.88 6.02 -0.05
N ALA A 82 19.91 6.85 -0.43
CA ALA A 82 20.18 8.24 -0.81
C ALA A 82 20.79 9.05 0.35
N VAL A 83 20.30 8.82 1.57
CA VAL A 83 20.81 9.45 2.79
C VAL A 83 22.20 8.92 3.19
N ARG A 84 22.47 7.61 3.03
CA ARG A 84 23.68 6.94 3.53
C ARG A 84 24.79 6.75 2.48
N LYS A 85 24.74 7.43 1.33
CA LYS A 85 25.72 7.27 0.25
C LYS A 85 27.14 7.65 0.76
N PRO A 86 28.14 6.75 0.69
CA PRO A 86 29.50 7.06 1.10
C PRO A 86 30.06 8.16 0.19
N GLY A 87 30.42 9.30 0.77
CA GLY A 87 30.84 10.52 0.06
C GLY A 87 29.84 11.69 0.11
N GLY A 88 28.68 11.51 0.75
CA GLY A 88 27.65 12.55 0.89
C GLY A 88 26.82 12.76 -0.39
N VAL A 89 25.86 13.68 -0.32
CA VAL A 89 25.02 14.04 -1.47
C VAL A 89 25.85 14.90 -2.43
N THR A 90 26.28 14.31 -3.55
CA THR A 90 26.92 15.02 -4.66
C THR A 90 25.89 15.93 -5.35
N LYS A 91 26.28 17.17 -5.74
CA LYS A 91 25.39 18.16 -6.40
C LYS A 91 24.67 17.65 -7.65
N ASP A 92 25.24 16.64 -8.33
CA ASP A 92 24.65 16.04 -9.53
C ASP A 92 23.52 15.04 -9.23
N ASP A 93 23.34 14.63 -7.97
CA ASP A 93 22.32 13.65 -7.56
C ASP A 93 21.02 14.37 -7.15
N ARG A 94 20.40 15.08 -8.12
CA ARG A 94 19.17 15.88 -7.93
C ARG A 94 18.07 15.14 -7.17
N PHE A 95 17.93 13.84 -7.41
CA PHE A 95 16.94 13.00 -6.74
C PHE A 95 17.23 12.80 -5.25
N ALA A 96 18.50 12.62 -4.87
CA ALA A 96 18.90 12.53 -3.46
C ALA A 96 18.73 13.89 -2.75
N ILE A 97 19.01 14.99 -3.45
CA ILE A 97 18.78 16.35 -2.95
C ILE A 97 17.28 16.59 -2.71
N GLU A 98 16.43 16.25 -3.67
CA GLU A 98 14.98 16.38 -3.56
C GLU A 98 14.41 15.55 -2.40
N ILE A 99 14.86 14.30 -2.23
CA ILE A 99 14.46 13.46 -1.09
C ILE A 99 14.90 14.07 0.24
N HIS A 100 16.13 14.57 0.33
CA HIS A 100 16.64 15.20 1.54
C HIS A 100 15.89 16.50 1.88
N GLU A 101 15.55 17.32 0.87
CA GLU A 101 14.71 18.49 1.06
C GLU A 101 13.28 18.15 1.49
N LEU A 102 12.66 17.11 0.91
CA LEU A 102 11.34 16.64 1.31
C LEU A 102 11.32 16.16 2.77
N ASP A 103 12.41 15.53 3.20
CA ASP A 103 12.56 15.06 4.58
C ASP A 103 12.70 16.23 5.56
N SER A 104 13.58 17.17 5.23
CA SER A 104 13.79 18.42 5.98
C SER A 104 12.53 19.28 6.12
N LYS A 105 11.64 19.26 5.12
CA LYS A 105 10.43 20.08 5.07
C LYS A 105 9.20 19.42 5.71
N ASN A 106 9.29 18.23 6.30
CA ASN A 106 8.15 17.57 6.95
C ASN A 106 8.05 17.93 8.45
N PRO A 107 7.18 18.89 8.84
CA PRO A 107 7.07 19.35 10.24
C PRO A 107 6.41 18.34 11.20
N PHE A 108 6.05 17.14 10.73
CA PHE A 108 5.39 16.09 11.52
C PHE A 108 6.35 14.99 11.98
N ASN A 109 7.66 15.16 11.78
CA ASN A 109 8.62 14.08 11.87
C ASN A 109 9.80 14.38 12.82
N ASP A 110 9.51 14.54 14.12
CA ASP A 110 10.53 14.73 15.18
C ASP A 110 11.35 13.47 15.50
N ARG A 111 11.07 12.34 14.83
CA ARG A 111 11.82 11.09 14.93
C ARG A 111 12.25 10.65 13.54
N ASP A 112 13.53 10.31 13.41
CA ASP A 112 14.05 9.62 12.24
C ASP A 112 13.16 8.39 11.96
N LEU A 113 12.42 8.41 10.86
CA LEU A 113 11.63 7.26 10.35
C LEU A 113 12.55 6.09 9.95
N ILE A 114 13.85 6.31 10.04
CA ILE A 114 14.91 5.45 9.58
C ILE A 114 15.42 4.67 10.81
N PRO A 115 15.17 3.36 10.91
CA PRO A 115 15.81 2.56 11.95
C PRO A 115 17.34 2.65 11.80
N ASP A 116 18.05 2.79 12.92
CA ASP A 116 19.51 2.75 12.97
C ASP A 116 20.00 1.40 12.44
N SER A 117 20.48 1.38 11.19
CA SER A 117 21.14 0.20 10.65
C SER A 117 22.61 0.28 11.03
N LYS A 118 23.06 -0.67 11.85
CA LYS A 118 24.44 -0.74 12.39
C LYS A 118 25.53 -0.84 11.32
N ILE A 119 25.17 -0.93 10.03
CA ILE A 119 26.07 -1.32 8.92
C ILE A 119 26.00 -0.34 7.72
N GLY A 120 25.21 0.73 7.77
CA GLY A 120 25.18 1.74 6.68
C GLY A 120 24.60 1.23 5.35
N LEU A 121 23.98 0.05 5.35
CA LEU A 121 23.21 -0.50 4.22
C LEU A 121 21.71 -0.25 4.44
N PRO A 122 20.91 -0.09 3.37
CA PRO A 122 19.46 -0.08 3.46
C PRO A 122 18.93 -1.42 4.03
N PRO A 123 17.73 -1.43 4.60
CA PRO A 123 17.21 -2.61 5.27
C PRO A 123 16.91 -3.69 4.23
N PRO A 124 17.14 -4.98 4.56
CA PRO A 124 16.80 -6.07 3.66
C PRO A 124 15.29 -6.13 3.44
N PHE A 125 14.86 -6.68 2.30
CA PHE A 125 13.44 -6.90 2.04
C PHE A 125 12.81 -7.77 3.13
N ASP A 126 11.72 -7.28 3.72
CA ASP A 126 10.98 -7.90 4.81
C ASP A 126 9.79 -8.70 4.26
N PHE A 127 10.02 -10.00 4.08
CA PHE A 127 8.99 -10.94 3.62
C PHE A 127 7.90 -11.20 4.67
N GLU A 128 8.22 -11.02 5.95
CA GLU A 128 7.24 -11.22 7.02
C GLU A 128 6.24 -10.06 7.03
N ARG A 129 6.74 -8.82 6.89
CA ARG A 129 5.92 -7.63 6.67
C ARG A 129 5.06 -7.77 5.42
N LEU A 130 5.63 -8.21 4.29
CA LEU A 130 4.87 -8.47 3.06
C LEU A 130 3.69 -9.43 3.33
N THR A 131 3.97 -10.54 4.01
CA THR A 131 2.96 -11.57 4.32
C THR A 131 1.86 -11.02 5.22
N ARG A 132 2.19 -10.18 6.22
CA ARG A 132 1.20 -9.51 7.08
C ARG A 132 0.27 -8.59 6.29
N PHE A 133 0.81 -7.81 5.36
CA PHE A 133 0.00 -6.93 4.49
C PHE A 133 -0.93 -7.73 3.58
N MET A 134 -0.43 -8.80 2.96
CA MET A 134 -1.24 -9.69 2.13
C MET A 134 -2.34 -10.39 2.97
N ALA A 135 -1.99 -10.87 4.16
CA ALA A 135 -2.95 -11.52 5.07
C ALA A 135 -4.01 -10.54 5.57
N TYR A 136 -3.62 -9.30 5.91
CA TYR A 136 -4.57 -8.26 6.26
C TYR A 136 -5.56 -7.99 5.12
N GLY A 137 -5.07 -7.81 3.88
CA GLY A 137 -5.90 -7.62 2.69
C GLY A 137 -6.88 -8.77 2.46
N PHE A 138 -6.40 -10.01 2.61
CA PHE A 138 -7.24 -11.21 2.51
C PHE A 138 -8.35 -11.25 3.57
N CYS A 139 -8.02 -10.93 4.83
CA CYS A 139 -8.92 -11.01 5.97
C CYS A 139 -9.93 -9.84 6.05
N ILE A 140 -9.57 -8.66 5.55
CA ILE A 140 -10.45 -7.48 5.58
C ILE A 140 -11.49 -7.51 4.43
N ALA A 141 -11.18 -8.20 3.33
CA ALA A 141 -12.04 -8.26 2.16
C ALA A 141 -13.50 -8.70 2.47
N PRO A 142 -13.80 -9.72 3.30
CA PRO A 142 -15.18 -10.06 3.62
C PRO A 142 -15.96 -8.92 4.31
N LEU A 143 -15.29 -8.13 5.14
CA LEU A 143 -15.90 -6.96 5.77
C LEU A 143 -16.16 -5.86 4.74
N GLN A 144 -15.18 -5.59 3.88
CA GLN A 144 -15.31 -4.64 2.78
C GLN A 144 -16.44 -5.05 1.81
N PHE A 145 -16.60 -6.33 1.53
CA PHE A 145 -17.64 -6.85 0.63
C PHE A 145 -19.04 -6.61 1.21
N LYS A 146 -19.21 -6.85 2.51
CA LYS A 146 -20.45 -6.54 3.23
C LYS A 146 -20.73 -5.04 3.24
N TRP A 147 -19.71 -4.22 3.44
CA TRP A 147 -19.83 -2.76 3.41
C TRP A 147 -20.29 -2.25 2.03
N PHE A 148 -19.67 -2.72 0.94
CA PHE A 148 -20.08 -2.33 -0.40
C PHE A 148 -21.49 -2.80 -0.74
N ARG A 149 -21.87 -4.03 -0.35
CA ARG A 149 -23.28 -4.48 -0.49
C ARG A 149 -24.25 -3.62 0.30
N PHE A 150 -23.87 -3.14 1.48
CA PHE A 150 -24.68 -2.22 2.28
C PHE A 150 -24.87 -0.89 1.54
N LEU A 151 -23.78 -0.28 1.05
CA LEU A 151 -23.84 0.95 0.27
C LEU A 151 -24.65 0.80 -1.02
N GLU A 152 -24.58 -0.37 -1.66
CA GLU A 152 -25.37 -0.69 -2.84
C GLU A 152 -26.87 -0.68 -2.57
N ARG A 153 -27.29 -1.23 -1.43
CA ARG A 153 -28.68 -1.25 -0.99
C ARG A 153 -29.17 0.10 -0.48
N ALA A 154 -28.32 0.83 0.25
CA ALA A 154 -28.67 2.14 0.81
C ALA A 154 -28.75 3.23 -0.27
N PHE A 155 -27.91 3.14 -1.30
CA PHE A 155 -27.84 4.11 -2.39
C PHE A 155 -27.92 3.39 -3.75
N PRO A 156 -29.10 2.86 -4.14
CA PRO A 156 -29.24 2.17 -5.42
C PRO A 156 -29.01 3.14 -6.58
N MET A 157 -28.21 2.73 -7.56
CA MET A 157 -27.96 3.50 -8.77
C MET A 157 -29.02 3.14 -9.81
N THR A 158 -29.70 4.16 -10.34
CA THR A 158 -30.71 3.99 -11.40
C THR A 158 -30.18 4.58 -12.70
N LYS A 159 -30.68 4.09 -13.85
CA LYS A 159 -30.23 4.51 -15.19
C LYS A 159 -30.39 6.02 -15.45
N THR A 160 -31.28 6.68 -14.71
CA THR A 160 -31.62 8.10 -14.84
C THR A 160 -30.94 9.02 -13.82
N SER A 161 -30.42 8.49 -12.70
CA SER A 161 -29.69 9.26 -11.69
C SER A 161 -28.59 8.42 -11.06
N ALA A 162 -27.46 8.35 -11.77
CA ALA A 162 -26.32 7.52 -11.38
C ALA A 162 -25.29 8.32 -10.57
N PHE A 163 -25.12 9.62 -10.89
CA PHE A 163 -24.14 10.50 -10.26
C PHE A 163 -24.44 10.78 -8.77
N GLY A 164 -25.68 11.12 -8.44
CA GLY A 164 -26.10 11.44 -7.06
C GLY A 164 -25.85 10.29 -6.07
N PRO A 165 -26.35 9.06 -6.35
CA PRO A 165 -26.07 7.90 -5.51
C PRO A 165 -24.58 7.54 -5.47
N ALA A 166 -23.84 7.66 -6.57
CA ALA A 166 -22.39 7.43 -6.58
C ALA A 166 -21.64 8.38 -5.62
N MET A 167 -21.97 9.67 -5.64
CA MET A 167 -21.40 10.65 -4.70
C MET A 167 -21.76 10.33 -3.24
N LYS A 168 -23.00 9.92 -2.96
CA LYS A 168 -23.39 9.49 -1.60
C LYS A 168 -22.57 8.30 -1.13
N ARG A 169 -22.35 7.29 -1.99
CA ARG A 169 -21.50 6.14 -1.65
C ARG A 169 -20.08 6.57 -1.33
N VAL A 170 -19.47 7.43 -2.16
CA VAL A 170 -18.12 7.95 -1.92
C VAL A 170 -18.06 8.71 -0.59
N VAL A 171 -19.02 9.60 -0.32
CA VAL A 171 -19.05 10.36 0.94
C VAL A 171 -19.17 9.43 2.15
N PHE A 172 -20.06 8.43 2.11
CA PHE A 172 -20.20 7.46 3.19
C PHE A 172 -18.93 6.62 3.37
N ASP A 173 -18.27 6.24 2.28
CA ASP A 173 -17.02 5.50 2.32
C ASP A 173 -15.91 6.34 2.99
N GLN A 174 -15.78 7.61 2.60
CA GLN A 174 -14.78 8.51 3.19
C GLN A 174 -15.09 8.89 4.65
N LEU A 175 -16.36 9.07 5.02
CA LEU A 175 -16.71 9.51 6.38
C LEU A 175 -16.80 8.38 7.40
N ILE A 176 -17.12 7.16 6.97
CA ILE A 176 -17.35 6.03 7.89
C ILE A 176 -16.26 4.97 7.70
N TYR A 177 -16.12 4.47 6.47
CA TYR A 177 -15.25 3.33 6.22
C TYR A 177 -13.77 3.71 6.27
N ALA A 178 -13.36 4.86 5.75
CA ALA A 178 -11.97 5.29 5.78
C ALA A 178 -11.44 5.49 7.23
N PRO A 179 -12.11 6.22 8.15
CA PRO A 179 -11.71 6.33 9.54
C PRO A 179 -11.64 4.97 10.24
N PHE A 180 -12.63 4.11 10.01
CA PHE A 180 -12.68 2.78 10.60
C PHE A 180 -11.57 1.88 10.06
N GLY A 181 -11.38 1.86 8.74
CA GLY A 181 -10.40 1.05 8.03
C GLY A 181 -8.97 1.42 8.38
N VAL A 182 -8.65 2.72 8.42
CA VAL A 182 -7.33 3.21 8.86
C VAL A 182 -7.06 2.81 10.31
N GLY A 183 -8.05 2.95 11.20
CA GLY A 183 -7.92 2.54 12.60
C GLY A 183 -7.67 1.03 12.73
N LEU A 184 -8.50 0.24 12.06
CA LEU A 184 -8.39 -1.22 12.05
C LEU A 184 -7.05 -1.70 11.45
N PHE A 185 -6.58 -1.05 10.39
CA PHE A 185 -5.27 -1.33 9.80
C PHE A 185 -4.15 -1.14 10.81
N PHE A 186 -4.09 0.02 11.49
CA PHE A 186 -3.04 0.26 12.48
C PHE A 186 -3.11 -0.70 13.66
N VAL A 187 -4.31 -1.03 14.15
CA VAL A 187 -4.48 -2.03 15.21
C VAL A 187 -4.00 -3.40 14.74
N ALA A 188 -4.50 -3.89 13.62
CA ALA A 188 -4.19 -5.23 13.11
C ALA A 188 -2.71 -5.40 12.80
N MET A 189 -2.10 -4.42 12.12
CA MET A 189 -0.67 -4.45 11.78
C MET A 189 0.21 -4.40 13.01
N THR A 190 -0.10 -3.53 13.99
CA THR A 190 0.71 -3.44 15.22
C THR A 190 0.63 -4.73 16.03
N VAL A 191 -0.55 -5.35 16.11
CA VAL A 191 -0.70 -6.64 16.79
C VAL A 191 0.03 -7.75 16.05
N ALA A 192 -0.03 -7.77 14.71
CA ALA A 192 0.70 -8.75 13.88
C ALA A 192 2.23 -8.57 13.94
N GLU A 193 2.72 -7.36 14.24
CA GLU A 193 4.13 -7.05 14.55
C GLU A 193 4.53 -7.48 15.98
N GLY A 194 3.60 -7.99 16.79
CA GLY A 194 3.83 -8.38 18.18
C GLY A 194 3.69 -7.22 19.19
N GLY A 195 3.20 -6.06 18.74
CA GLY A 195 2.99 -4.89 19.57
C GLY A 195 1.79 -5.02 20.52
N GLY A 196 1.97 -4.58 21.76
CA GLY A 196 0.89 -4.53 22.77
C GLY A 196 0.00 -3.30 22.68
N ARG A 197 -0.97 -3.19 23.61
CA ARG A 197 -1.95 -2.08 23.68
C ARG A 197 -1.31 -0.69 23.70
N ARG A 198 -0.16 -0.53 24.37
CA ARG A 198 0.58 0.75 24.42
C ARG A 198 1.13 1.14 23.04
N ALA A 199 1.68 0.18 22.31
CA ALA A 199 2.20 0.42 20.95
C ALA A 199 1.08 0.81 19.99
N VAL A 200 -0.07 0.12 20.07
CA VAL A 200 -1.27 0.46 19.29
C VAL A 200 -1.73 1.88 19.59
N SER A 201 -1.86 2.25 20.86
CA SER A 201 -2.31 3.58 21.26
C SER A 201 -1.37 4.68 20.79
N HIS A 202 -0.05 4.46 20.88
CA HIS A 202 0.95 5.40 20.39
C HIS A 202 0.88 5.54 18.86
N LYS A 203 0.82 4.43 18.12
CA LYS A 203 0.75 4.45 16.65
C LYS A 203 -0.52 5.13 16.15
N LEU A 204 -1.66 4.90 16.80
CA LEU A 204 -2.91 5.61 16.49
C LEU A 204 -2.80 7.09 16.80
N ARG A 205 -2.27 7.48 17.96
CA ARG A 205 -2.14 8.90 18.33
C ARG A 205 -1.31 9.68 17.30
N ASP A 206 -0.21 9.10 16.85
CA ASP A 206 0.75 9.80 16.01
C ASP A 206 0.41 9.71 14.52
N MET A 207 -0.03 8.53 14.05
CA MET A 207 -0.18 8.27 12.61
C MET A 207 -1.61 8.32 12.11
N TYR A 208 -2.63 8.20 12.98
CA TYR A 208 -4.02 8.11 12.52
C TYR A 208 -4.47 9.36 11.78
N VAL A 209 -4.30 10.55 12.38
CA VAL A 209 -4.75 11.81 11.80
C VAL A 209 -3.96 12.16 10.52
N PRO A 210 -2.61 12.07 10.49
CA PRO A 210 -1.86 12.29 9.25
C PRO A 210 -2.28 11.35 8.13
N THR A 211 -2.48 10.06 8.45
CA THR A 211 -2.88 9.05 7.45
C THR A 211 -4.28 9.31 6.92
N LEU A 212 -5.23 9.70 7.79
CA LEU A 212 -6.58 10.01 7.39
C LEU A 212 -6.63 11.28 6.51
N LYS A 213 -5.87 12.32 6.87
CA LYS A 213 -5.73 13.53 6.04
C LYS A 213 -5.16 13.19 4.65
N ALA A 214 -4.09 12.39 4.61
CA ALA A 214 -3.51 11.94 3.34
C ALA A 214 -4.53 11.15 2.51
N ASN A 215 -5.31 10.26 3.14
CA ASN A 215 -6.38 9.52 2.47
C ASN A 215 -7.41 10.46 1.83
N TYR A 216 -7.86 11.49 2.56
CA TYR A 216 -8.81 12.49 2.08
C TYR A 216 -8.25 13.42 1.01
N MET A 217 -6.92 13.58 0.90
CA MET A 217 -6.30 14.36 -0.17
C MET A 217 -6.11 13.53 -1.44
N VAL A 218 -5.73 12.26 -1.30
CA VAL A 218 -5.45 11.36 -2.42
C VAL A 218 -6.73 10.91 -3.10
N TRP A 219 -7.78 10.55 -2.35
CA TRP A 219 -8.99 9.99 -2.93
C TRP A 219 -9.73 10.92 -3.91
N PRO A 220 -9.90 12.22 -3.64
CA PRO A 220 -10.49 13.14 -4.61
C PRO A 220 -9.70 13.21 -5.92
N ALA A 221 -8.36 13.20 -5.85
CA ALA A 221 -7.52 13.17 -7.05
C ALA A 221 -7.74 11.88 -7.85
N VAL A 222 -7.82 10.73 -7.18
CA VAL A 222 -8.14 9.44 -7.80
C VAL A 222 -9.53 9.47 -8.45
N GLN A 223 -10.52 10.05 -7.78
CA GLN A 223 -11.88 10.19 -8.33
C GLN A 223 -11.90 11.08 -9.58
N ILE A 224 -11.17 12.20 -9.59
CA ILE A 224 -11.05 13.07 -10.77
C ILE A 224 -10.44 12.31 -11.94
N VAL A 225 -9.37 11.56 -11.71
CA VAL A 225 -8.74 10.72 -12.75
C VAL A 225 -9.72 9.67 -13.25
N ASN A 226 -10.46 9.02 -12.35
CA ASN A 226 -11.49 8.03 -12.71
C ASN A 226 -12.56 8.63 -13.63
N PHE A 227 -13.14 9.78 -13.26
CA PHE A 227 -14.15 10.46 -14.09
C PHE A 227 -13.61 11.02 -15.41
N ARG A 228 -12.32 11.36 -15.48
CA ARG A 228 -11.68 11.92 -16.69
C ARG A 228 -11.21 10.85 -17.68
N LEU A 229 -10.72 9.70 -17.18
CA LEU A 229 -10.20 8.62 -18.03
C LEU A 229 -11.26 7.58 -18.37
N MET A 230 -12.32 7.42 -17.58
CA MET A 230 -13.44 6.58 -17.98
C MET A 230 -14.22 7.27 -19.11
N PRO A 231 -14.27 6.69 -20.32
CA PRO A 231 -15.21 7.14 -21.34
C PRO A 231 -16.63 7.13 -20.75
N VAL A 232 -17.47 8.08 -21.15
CA VAL A 232 -18.89 8.20 -20.77
C VAL A 232 -19.66 6.87 -20.95
N GLN A 233 -19.13 5.95 -21.77
CA GLN A 233 -19.62 4.61 -22.07
C GLN A 233 -19.49 3.60 -20.91
N PHE A 234 -18.63 3.84 -19.92
CA PHE A 234 -18.43 2.97 -18.74
C PHE A 234 -18.93 3.61 -17.43
N GLN A 235 -19.45 4.83 -17.48
CA GLN A 235 -20.02 5.53 -16.34
C GLN A 235 -21.46 5.06 -16.09
N LEU A 236 -21.59 3.88 -15.48
CA LEU A 236 -22.84 3.25 -14.99
C LEU A 236 -23.84 2.82 -16.09
N VAL A 237 -24.51 1.68 -15.88
CA VAL A 237 -25.56 1.06 -16.74
C VAL A 237 -25.09 -0.04 -17.72
N ARG A 238 -24.84 -1.23 -17.16
CA ARG A 238 -25.32 -2.53 -17.68
C ARG A 238 -25.27 -3.48 -16.49
N THR A 239 -26.33 -4.19 -16.16
CA THR A 239 -26.81 -5.37 -16.91
C THR A 239 -28.35 -5.55 -16.69
N PRO A 240 -29.00 -6.49 -17.41
CA PRO A 240 -30.31 -6.33 -18.10
C PRO A 240 -31.47 -5.84 -17.22
#